data_AF-A0A7R9KBU0-F1
#
_entry.id   AF-A0A7R9KBU0-F1
#
_cell.length_a   1.000
_cell.length_b   1.000
_cell.length_c   1.000
_cell.angle_alpha   90.00
_cell.angle_beta   90.00
_cell.angle_gamma   90.00
#
_symmetry.space_group_name_H-M   'P 1'
#
loop_
_entity.id
_entity.type
_entity.pdbx_description
1 polymer ?
#
loop_
_entity_poly.entity_id
_entity_poly.type
_entity_poly.pdbx_seq_one_letter_code
_entity_poly.pdbx_strand_id
1 'polypeptide(L)'
;MRYKNRVRSRVANLKDTKNPGFRMNFLVGAIPATKLAVMTAEEMASDEMKAIRNKFLKEAIDDAQLATVQGTSTDLLKCGKCKKRNCTYNQ
;
A
#
# COMPACT_ATOMS: atom_id res chain seq x y z
N MET A 1 -4.74 5.93 -27.55
CA MET A 1 -6.19 6.21 -27.31
C MET A 1 -6.54 6.10 -25.82
N ARG A 2 -6.58 7.22 -25.07
CA ARG A 2 -6.88 7.23 -23.63
C ARG A 2 -8.34 6.87 -23.31
N TYR A 3 -9.29 7.39 -24.09
CA TYR A 3 -10.73 7.16 -23.88
C TYR A 3 -11.12 5.68 -24.02
N LYS A 4 -10.77 5.02 -25.13
CA LYS A 4 -11.11 3.61 -25.35
C LYS A 4 -10.50 2.68 -24.29
N ASN A 5 -9.30 2.99 -23.81
CA ASN A 5 -8.66 2.22 -22.74
C ASN A 5 -9.44 2.35 -21.41
N ARG A 6 -9.93 3.56 -21.09
CA ARG A 6 -10.78 3.78 -19.91
C ARG A 6 -12.07 2.96 -20.02
N VAL A 7 -12.74 2.99 -21.17
CA VAL A 7 -13.97 2.18 -21.41
C VAL A 7 -13.69 0.69 -21.23
N ARG A 8 -12.63 0.16 -21.86
CA ARG A 8 -12.25 -1.25 -21.70
C ARG A 8 -11.96 -1.63 -20.25
N SER A 9 -11.25 -0.76 -19.52
CA SER A 9 -10.98 -0.95 -18.10
C SER A 9 -12.27 -1.04 -17.28
N ARG A 10 -13.26 -0.16 -17.52
CA ARG A 10 -14.55 -0.22 -16.83
C ARG A 10 -15.32 -1.49 -17.14
N VAL A 11 -15.37 -1.88 -18.41
CA VAL A 11 -16.04 -3.11 -18.83
C VAL A 11 -15.38 -4.33 -18.19
N ALA A 12 -14.04 -4.38 -18.12
CA ALA A 12 -13.32 -5.47 -17.48
C ALA A 12 -13.63 -5.54 -15.97
N ASN A 13 -13.56 -4.41 -15.24
CA ASN A 13 -13.84 -4.38 -13.80
C ASN A 13 -15.31 -4.72 -13.48
N LEU A 14 -16.28 -4.28 -14.30
CA LEU A 14 -17.70 -4.62 -14.12
C LEU A 14 -18.01 -6.08 -14.47
N LYS A 15 -17.18 -6.73 -15.29
CA LYS A 15 -17.31 -8.15 -15.66
C LYS A 15 -16.49 -9.08 -14.78
N ASP A 16 -15.75 -8.55 -13.81
CA ASP A 16 -14.90 -9.36 -12.93
C ASP A 16 -15.76 -10.30 -12.08
N THR A 17 -15.58 -11.61 -12.29
CA THR A 17 -16.29 -12.66 -11.56
C THR A 17 -15.83 -12.77 -10.11
N LYS A 18 -14.62 -12.28 -9.79
CA LYS A 18 -14.07 -12.27 -8.43
C LYS A 18 -14.56 -11.09 -7.58
N ASN A 19 -15.18 -10.09 -8.21
CA ASN A 19 -15.73 -8.92 -7.52
C ASN A 19 -17.19 -8.62 -7.95
N PRO A 20 -18.13 -9.56 -7.73
CA PRO A 20 -19.53 -9.38 -8.13
C PRO A 20 -20.20 -8.23 -7.36
N GLY A 21 -19.75 -7.93 -6.14
CA GLY A 21 -20.25 -6.84 -5.31
C GLY A 21 -20.07 -5.47 -5.97
N PHE A 22 -18.97 -5.25 -6.68
CA PHE A 22 -18.74 -3.98 -7.38
C PHE A 22 -19.77 -3.73 -8.48
N ARG A 23 -20.11 -4.76 -9.27
CA ARG A 23 -21.17 -4.67 -10.28
C ARG A 23 -22.53 -4.42 -9.62
N MET A 24 -22.84 -5.11 -8.52
CA MET A 24 -24.10 -4.91 -7.79
C MET A 24 -24.23 -3.48 -7.27
N ASN A 25 -23.17 -2.94 -6.65
CA ASN A 25 -23.14 -1.57 -6.13
C ASN A 25 -23.35 -0.53 -7.23
N PHE A 26 -22.89 -0.80 -8.45
CA PHE A 26 -23.19 0.05 -9.60
C PHE A 26 -24.65 -0.06 -10.04
N LEU A 27 -25.20 -1.28 -10.15
CA LEU A 27 -26.59 -1.51 -10.59
C LEU A 27 -27.63 -0.94 -9.61
N VAL A 28 -27.38 -1.03 -8.31
CA VAL A 28 -28.25 -0.49 -7.25
C VAL A 28 -28.08 1.04 -7.11
N GLY A 29 -27.09 1.63 -7.77
CA GLY A 29 -26.85 3.08 -7.76
C GLY A 29 -26.01 3.58 -6.58
N ALA A 30 -25.49 2.69 -5.73
CA ALA A 30 -24.53 3.04 -4.67
C ALA A 30 -23.25 3.67 -5.24
N ILE A 31 -22.88 3.30 -6.47
CA ILE A 31 -21.82 3.95 -7.25
C ILE A 31 -22.47 4.62 -8.48
N PRO A 32 -22.56 5.96 -8.54
CA PRO A 32 -23.11 6.63 -9.70
C PRO A 32 -22.14 6.58 -10.90
N ALA A 33 -22.68 6.70 -12.11
CA ALA A 33 -21.89 6.66 -13.35
C ALA A 33 -20.80 7.73 -13.42
N THR A 34 -21.07 8.93 -12.88
CA THR A 34 -20.12 10.03 -12.79
C THR A 34 -18.91 9.66 -11.93
N LYS A 35 -19.14 9.02 -10.77
CA LYS A 35 -18.08 8.50 -9.91
C LYS A 35 -17.31 7.38 -10.60
N LEU A 36 -18.01 6.41 -11.19
CA LEU A 36 -17.38 5.30 -11.91
C LEU A 36 -16.44 5.81 -13.03
N ALA A 37 -16.82 6.86 -13.75
CA ALA A 37 -16.01 7.42 -14.84
C ALA A 37 -14.62 7.88 -14.38
N VAL A 38 -14.51 8.47 -13.20
CA VAL A 38 -13.25 9.03 -12.67
C VAL A 38 -12.44 8.06 -11.83
N MET A 39 -13.06 7.07 -11.18
CA MET A 39 -12.42 6.14 -10.25
C MET A 39 -11.09 5.55 -10.75
N THR A 40 -10.13 5.35 -9.85
CA THR A 40 -8.87 4.67 -10.18
C THR A 40 -9.09 3.15 -10.28
N ALA A 41 -8.13 2.43 -10.86
CA ALA A 41 -8.17 0.96 -10.84
C ALA A 41 -8.13 0.41 -9.41
N GLU A 42 -7.45 1.12 -8.51
CA GLU A 42 -7.30 0.75 -7.12
C GLU A 42 -8.61 0.85 -6.35
N GLU A 43 -9.38 1.91 -6.59
CA GLU A 43 -10.68 2.16 -5.98
C GLU A 43 -11.77 1.19 -6.47
N MET A 44 -11.64 0.64 -7.68
CA MET A 44 -12.59 -0.35 -8.22
C MET A 44 -12.31 -1.79 -7.78
N ALA A 45 -11.18 -2.03 -7.13
CA ALA A 45 -10.84 -3.37 -6.65
C ALA A 45 -11.78 -3.84 -5.53
N SER A 46 -11.77 -5.15 -5.25
CA SER A 46 -12.50 -5.73 -4.13
C SER A 46 -12.01 -5.16 -2.80
N ASP A 47 -12.88 -5.16 -1.80
CA ASP A 47 -12.56 -4.60 -0.49
C ASP A 47 -11.45 -5.40 0.21
N GLU A 48 -11.39 -6.72 0.00
CA GLU A 48 -10.28 -7.57 0.44
C GLU A 48 -8.94 -7.11 -0.17
N MET A 49 -8.90 -6.88 -1.49
CA MET A 49 -7.67 -6.48 -2.17
C MET A 49 -7.23 -5.07 -1.75
N LYS A 50 -8.18 -4.17 -1.47
CA LYS A 50 -7.88 -2.85 -0.90
C LYS A 50 -7.31 -2.99 0.51
N ALA A 51 -7.89 -3.83 1.35
CA ALA A 51 -7.42 -4.07 2.71
C ALA A 51 -5.98 -4.64 2.72
N ILE A 52 -5.71 -5.62 1.85
CA ILE A 52 -4.36 -6.19 1.70
C ILE A 52 -3.36 -5.12 1.25
N ARG A 53 -3.70 -4.30 0.25
CA ARG A 53 -2.83 -3.20 -0.19
C ARG A 53 -2.57 -2.18 0.90
N ASN A 54 -3.59 -1.80 1.66
CA ASN A 54 -3.44 -0.87 2.79
C ASN A 54 -2.52 -1.45 3.87
N LYS A 55 -2.61 -2.76 4.13
CA LYS A 55 -1.71 -3.46 5.06
C LYS A 55 -0.26 -3.39 4.57
N PHE A 56 0.00 -3.76 3.32
CA PHE A 56 1.36 -3.69 2.77
C PHE A 56 1.91 -2.27 2.69
N LEU A 57 1.08 -1.28 2.37
CA LEU A 57 1.50 0.12 2.37
C LEU A 57 1.90 0.57 3.77
N LYS A 58 1.16 0.16 4.80
CA LYS A 58 1.50 0.46 6.18
C LYS A 58 2.82 -0.21 6.58
N GLU A 59 2.96 -1.51 6.33
CA GLU A 59 4.20 -2.26 6.61
C GLU A 59 5.42 -1.64 5.91
N ALA A 60 5.28 -1.25 4.64
CA ALA A 60 6.36 -0.60 3.90
C ALA A 60 6.76 0.76 4.48
N ILE A 61 5.80 1.54 5.00
CA ILE A 61 6.09 2.81 5.67
C ILE A 61 6.82 2.55 7.00
N ASP A 62 6.36 1.58 7.78
CA ASP A 62 6.95 1.23 9.06
C ASP A 62 8.39 0.71 8.88
N ASP A 63 8.62 -0.16 7.89
CA ASP A 63 9.94 -0.67 7.52
C ASP A 63 10.89 0.43 7.02
N ALA A 64 10.38 1.40 6.26
CA ALA A 64 11.18 2.53 5.80
C ALA A 64 11.58 3.50 6.94
N GLN A 65 10.80 3.54 8.02
CA GLN A 65 11.09 4.35 9.21
C GLN A 65 12.05 3.67 10.19
N LEU A 66 12.20 2.35 10.12
CA LEU A 66 13.20 1.62 10.89
C LEU A 66 14.61 2.07 10.48
N ALA A 67 15.17 2.98 11.28
CA ALA A 67 16.54 3.45 11.11
C ALA A 67 17.50 2.25 11.19
N THR A 68 18.04 1.84 10.04
CA THR A 68 19.12 0.87 10.00
C THR A 68 20.38 1.59 10.51
N VAL A 69 20.80 1.28 11.74
CA VAL A 69 22.01 1.86 12.31
C VAL A 69 23.18 1.43 11.42
N GLN A 70 23.81 2.39 10.74
CA GLN A 70 24.89 2.15 9.76
C GLN A 70 26.25 1.82 10.40
N GLY A 71 26.28 0.96 11.41
CA GLY A 71 27.52 0.49 12.03
C GLY A 71 27.27 -0.77 12.85
N THR A 72 28.29 -1.59 13.02
CA THR A 72 28.20 -2.78 13.89
C THR A 72 28.21 -2.33 15.35
N SER A 73 27.11 -2.62 16.07
CA SER A 73 27.05 -2.38 17.51
C SER A 73 28.03 -3.33 18.21
N THR A 74 28.86 -2.80 19.10
CA THR A 74 29.88 -3.55 19.84
C THR A 74 29.91 -3.15 21.31
N ASP A 75 29.93 -4.16 22.18
CA ASP A 75 30.06 -3.99 23.64
C ASP A 75 31.51 -3.97 24.13
N LEU A 76 32.48 -4.12 23.21
CA LEU A 76 33.91 -4.13 23.52
C LEU A 76 34.39 -2.78 24.07
N LEU A 77 33.71 -1.69 23.71
CA LEU A 77 34.07 -0.31 24.05
C LEU A 77 33.11 0.24 25.11
N LYS A 78 33.66 0.85 26.17
CA LYS A 78 32.86 1.56 27.19
C LYS A 78 32.91 3.06 26.92
N CYS A 79 31.75 3.70 26.75
CA CYS A 79 31.68 5.15 26.54
C CYS A 79 32.12 5.89 27.81
N GLY A 80 33.06 6.84 27.68
CA GLY A 80 33.53 7.64 28.82
C GLY A 80 32.48 8.61 29.39
N LYS A 81 31.52 9.06 28.56
CA LYS A 81 30.50 10.05 28.96
C LYS A 81 29.30 9.41 29.64
N CYS A 82 28.67 8.42 29.00
CA CYS A 82 27.46 7.77 29.53
C CYS A 82 27.74 6.46 30.29
N LYS A 83 28.99 5.96 30.30
CA LYS A 83 29.44 4.70 30.93
C LYS A 83 28.74 3.42 30.42
N LYS A 84 27.89 3.51 29.41
CA LYS A 84 27.26 2.37 28.71
C LYS A 84 28.21 1.75 27.69
N ARG A 85 27.94 0.51 27.30
CA ARG A 85 28.74 -0.28 26.33
C ARG A 85 28.13 -0.35 24.92
N ASN A 86 27.03 0.34 24.65
CA ASN A 86 26.36 0.34 23.34
C ASN A 86 27.07 1.26 22.31
N CYS A 87 28.34 0.97 22.00
CA CYS A 87 29.11 1.74 21.02
C CYS A 87 28.97 1.14 19.62
N THR A 88 29.19 1.94 18.57
CA THR A 88 29.25 1.47 17.17
C THR A 88 30.69 1.56 16.66
N TYR A 89 31.13 0.54 15.92
CA TYR A 89 32.42 0.51 15.24
C TYR A 89 32.23 0.62 13.72
N ASN A 90 33.01 1.50 13.09
CA ASN A 90 33.17 1.59 11.64
C ASN A 90 34.67 1.45 11.34
N GLN A 91 35.03 0.66 10.33
CA GLN A 91 36.42 0.51 9.87
C GLN A 91 36.86 1.73 9.05
#